data_AF-A0A2C6BZ93-F1
#
_entry.id   AF-A0A2C6BZ93-F1
#
_cell.length_a   1.000
_cell.length_b   1.000
_cell.length_c   1.000
_cell.angle_alpha   90.00
_cell.angle_beta   90.00
_cell.angle_gamma   90.00
#
_symmetry.space_group_name_H-M   'P 1'
#
loop_
_entity.id
_entity.type
_entity.pdbx_description
1 polymer ?
#
loop_
_entity_poly.entity_id
_entity_poly.type
_entity_poly.pdbx_seq_one_letter_code
_entity_poly.pdbx_strand_id
1 'polypeptide(L)'
;MHYLDYELIRQPISPEGDDGLMKIGSSDLLVVYPAGDERAVFLNAILKAAGFDAVAEQVSTLCPADEQADIDLSALLLCQPKIRRIMIFGISGKRLGLHFLVSNYAPIVVNEKTYLFADDLSVIQSEKAAGNARKAGALWQAVKAAFKNT
;
A
#
# COMPACT_ATOMS: atom_id res chain seq x y z
N MET A 1 -29.44 29.25 -22.50
CA MET A 1 -28.49 28.73 -21.49
C MET A 1 -29.13 27.53 -20.84
N HIS A 2 -28.73 26.31 -21.21
CA HIS A 2 -29.15 25.11 -20.51
C HIS A 2 -28.11 24.78 -19.45
N TYR A 3 -28.51 24.82 -18.19
CA TYR A 3 -27.75 24.32 -17.05
C TYR A 3 -27.78 22.79 -17.14
N LEU A 4 -26.64 22.12 -16.96
CA LEU A 4 -26.59 20.66 -16.91
C LEU A 4 -27.19 20.19 -15.57
N ASP A 5 -28.46 19.77 -15.60
CA ASP A 5 -29.06 18.89 -14.59
C ASP A 5 -28.55 17.46 -14.83
N TYR A 6 -27.56 17.03 -14.05
CA TYR A 6 -27.23 15.61 -13.96
C TYR A 6 -27.38 15.13 -12.53
N GLU A 7 -27.98 13.96 -12.35
CA GLU A 7 -27.95 13.24 -11.09
C GLU A 7 -26.52 12.85 -10.76
N LEU A 8 -26.07 13.24 -9.56
CA LEU A 8 -24.83 12.77 -8.98
C LEU A 8 -24.89 11.25 -8.82
N ILE A 9 -24.02 10.54 -9.53
CA ILE A 9 -23.82 9.11 -9.32
C ILE A 9 -23.18 8.94 -7.94
N ARG A 10 -23.93 8.38 -6.98
CA ARG A 10 -23.36 7.88 -5.72
C ARG A 10 -22.71 6.53 -6.00
N GLN A 11 -21.40 6.43 -5.82
CA GLN A 11 -20.75 5.12 -5.76
C GLN A 11 -21.33 4.37 -4.54
N PRO A 12 -21.82 3.13 -4.72
CA PRO A 12 -22.20 2.31 -3.58
C PRO A 12 -20.93 2.00 -2.79
N ILE A 13 -20.86 2.51 -1.56
CA ILE A 13 -19.95 1.98 -0.56
C ILE A 13 -20.50 0.58 -0.28
N SER A 14 -19.79 -0.48 -0.67
CA SER A 14 -20.24 -1.84 -0.39
C SER A 14 -20.28 -2.03 1.13
N PRO A 15 -21.46 -2.26 1.74
CA PRO A 15 -21.57 -2.38 3.19
C PRO A 15 -21.31 -3.80 3.72
N GLU A 16 -20.99 -4.77 2.84
CA GLU A 16 -20.95 -6.20 3.20
C GLU A 16 -19.64 -6.92 2.84
N GLY A 17 -18.54 -6.20 2.65
CA GLY A 17 -17.21 -6.81 2.57
C GLY A 17 -16.51 -6.71 3.91
N ASP A 18 -16.24 -7.83 4.56
CA ASP A 18 -15.13 -7.93 5.53
C ASP A 18 -13.81 -7.85 4.72
N ASP A 19 -13.64 -6.75 3.97
CA ASP A 19 -12.60 -6.51 2.97
C ASP A 19 -11.32 -6.08 3.68
N GLY A 20 -10.84 -6.97 4.55
CA GLY A 20 -9.59 -6.83 5.23
C GLY A 20 -9.61 -5.89 6.43
N LEU A 21 -8.66 -6.17 7.34
CA LEU A 21 -8.44 -5.33 8.50
C LEU A 21 -7.66 -4.10 8.08
N MET A 22 -8.36 -2.97 7.93
CA MET A 22 -7.72 -1.67 7.78
C MET A 22 -7.43 -1.06 9.15
N LYS A 23 -6.16 -0.75 9.40
CA LYS A 23 -5.74 0.05 10.55
C LYS A 23 -5.32 1.43 10.06
N ILE A 24 -5.90 2.48 10.65
CA ILE A 24 -5.57 3.85 10.31
C ILE A 24 -4.47 4.36 11.24
N GLY A 25 -3.35 4.76 10.66
CA GLY A 25 -2.27 5.45 11.37
C GLY A 25 -2.38 6.98 11.25
N SER A 26 -1.51 7.70 11.95
CA SER A 26 -1.47 9.17 11.95
C SER A 26 -0.72 9.79 10.76
N SER A 27 0.12 9.02 10.06
CA SER A 27 0.86 9.48 8.88
C SER A 27 0.04 9.39 7.59
N ASP A 28 0.62 9.91 6.51
CA ASP A 28 0.12 9.84 5.14
C ASP A 28 0.51 8.53 4.41
N LEU A 29 1.14 7.57 5.10
CA LEU A 29 1.58 6.29 4.55
C LEU A 29 0.52 5.20 4.74
N LEU A 30 0.18 4.52 3.64
CA LEU A 30 -0.56 3.26 3.61
C LEU A 30 0.35 2.13 3.15
N VAL A 31 0.33 1.02 3.87
CA VAL A 31 0.99 -0.22 3.47
C VAL A 31 -0.05 -1.30 3.25
N VAL A 32 -0.05 -1.88 2.06
CA VAL A 32 -0.93 -2.97 1.66
C VAL A 32 -0.10 -4.24 1.52
N TYR A 33 -0.46 -5.29 2.25
CA TYR A 33 0.26 -6.56 2.25
C TYR A 33 -0.69 -7.73 2.60
N PRO A 34 -0.40 -8.96 2.13
CA PRO A 34 -1.20 -10.13 2.49
C PRO A 34 -1.11 -10.44 3.99
N ALA A 35 -2.20 -10.91 4.58
CA ALA A 35 -2.24 -11.25 6.01
C ALA A 35 -1.18 -12.29 6.42
N GLY A 36 -0.66 -12.19 7.65
CA GLY A 36 0.30 -13.14 8.22
C GLY A 36 1.24 -12.53 9.26
N ASP A 37 1.43 -13.21 10.39
CA ASP A 37 2.18 -12.69 11.54
C ASP A 37 3.68 -12.48 11.23
N GLU A 38 4.32 -13.43 10.55
CA GLU A 38 5.75 -13.31 10.19
C GLU A 38 6.01 -12.13 9.25
N ARG A 39 5.07 -11.87 8.33
CA ARG A 39 5.09 -10.74 7.41
C ARG A 39 5.01 -9.41 8.18
N ALA A 40 4.16 -9.33 9.20
CA ALA A 40 4.02 -8.13 10.04
C ALA A 40 5.29 -7.80 10.84
N VAL A 41 5.98 -8.81 11.37
CA VAL A 41 7.27 -8.62 12.08
C VAL A 41 8.33 -8.06 11.14
N PHE A 42 8.45 -8.64 9.94
CA PHE A 42 9.42 -8.18 8.94
C PHE A 42 9.11 -6.78 8.42
N LEU A 43 7.84 -6.49 8.15
CA LEU A 43 7.38 -5.17 7.74
C LEU A 43 7.72 -4.10 8.80
N ASN A 44 7.50 -4.40 10.08
CA ASN A 44 7.83 -3.49 11.18
C ASN A 44 9.34 -3.18 11.20
N ALA A 45 10.20 -4.17 10.95
CA ALA A 45 11.65 -3.94 10.85
C ALA A 45 12.03 -3.02 9.66
N ILE A 46 11.36 -3.16 8.52
CA ILE A 46 11.56 -2.28 7.35
C ILE A 46 11.11 -0.86 7.66
N LEU A 47 9.92 -0.69 8.25
CA LEU A 47 9.37 0.63 8.55
C LEU A 47 10.19 1.35 9.64
N LYS A 48 10.66 0.63 10.66
CA LYS A 48 11.62 1.19 11.63
C LYS A 48 12.91 1.66 10.97
N ALA A 49 13.47 0.88 10.05
CA ALA A 49 14.65 1.29 9.29
C ALA A 49 14.39 2.54 8.42
N ALA A 50 13.15 2.75 7.97
CA ALA A 50 12.72 3.95 7.26
C ALA A 50 12.48 5.18 8.16
N GLY A 51 12.59 5.04 9.48
CA GLY A 51 12.44 6.14 10.44
C GLY A 51 11.07 6.25 11.10
N PHE A 52 10.22 5.22 11.00
CA PHE A 52 8.97 5.16 11.75
C PHE A 52 9.19 4.49 13.11
N ASP A 53 9.27 5.28 14.18
CA ASP A 53 9.52 4.76 15.54
C ASP A 53 8.28 4.05 16.12
N ALA A 54 7.09 4.61 15.88
CA ALA A 54 5.80 4.10 16.36
C ALA A 54 4.95 3.56 15.20
N VAL A 55 5.46 2.56 14.48
CA VAL A 55 4.84 1.99 13.27
C VAL A 55 3.35 1.70 13.44
N ALA A 56 2.95 1.10 14.57
CA ALA A 56 1.58 0.70 14.83
C ALA A 56 0.59 1.88 14.95
N GLU A 57 1.08 3.07 15.26
CA GLU A 57 0.28 4.29 15.43
C GLU A 57 0.43 5.24 14.25
N GLN A 58 1.59 5.23 13.59
CA GLN A 58 1.91 6.14 12.50
C GLN A 58 1.48 5.59 11.14
N VAL A 59 1.65 4.30 10.88
CA VAL A 59 1.46 3.74 9.54
C VAL A 59 0.07 3.15 9.39
N SER A 60 -0.64 3.57 8.34
CA SER A 60 -1.90 2.92 7.99
C SER A 60 -1.61 1.59 7.31
N THR A 61 -2.30 0.52 7.68
CA THR A 61 -2.12 -0.81 7.08
C THR A 61 -3.43 -1.32 6.54
N LEU A 62 -3.38 -2.02 5.40
CA LEU A 62 -4.51 -2.73 4.83
C LEU A 62 -4.10 -4.18 4.59
N CYS A 63 -4.74 -5.10 5.31
CA CYS A 63 -4.53 -6.53 5.20
C CYS A 63 -5.79 -7.17 4.62
N PRO A 64 -5.82 -7.58 3.34
CA PRO A 64 -6.95 -8.30 2.77
C PRO A 64 -7.24 -9.57 3.60
N ALA A 65 -8.51 -9.83 3.93
CA ALA A 65 -8.90 -11.02 4.68
C ALA A 65 -8.68 -12.31 3.88
N ASP A 66 -8.85 -12.23 2.56
CA ASP A 66 -8.59 -13.33 1.61
C ASP A 66 -7.46 -12.92 0.64
N GLU A 67 -6.52 -13.84 0.39
CA GLU A 67 -5.50 -13.71 -0.63
C GLU A 67 -6.08 -13.63 -2.05
N GLN A 68 -7.38 -13.85 -2.25
CA GLN A 68 -8.05 -13.74 -3.55
C GLN A 68 -9.07 -12.59 -3.63
N ALA A 69 -9.37 -11.91 -2.53
CA ALA A 69 -10.31 -10.79 -2.55
C ALA A 69 -9.78 -9.65 -3.43
N ASP A 70 -10.68 -9.08 -4.24
CA ASP A 70 -10.45 -7.83 -4.96
C ASP A 70 -10.77 -6.65 -4.02
N ILE A 71 -9.92 -5.63 -4.06
CA ILE A 71 -10.03 -4.44 -3.21
C ILE A 71 -10.14 -3.22 -4.12
N ASP A 72 -11.15 -2.38 -3.89
CA ASP A 72 -11.18 -1.06 -4.52
C ASP A 72 -10.32 -0.07 -3.73
N LEU A 73 -9.02 -0.04 -4.04
CA LEU A 73 -8.10 0.88 -3.40
C LEU A 73 -8.44 2.34 -3.72
N SER A 74 -9.05 2.61 -4.89
CA SER A 74 -9.41 3.96 -5.31
C SER A 74 -10.53 4.52 -4.44
N ALA A 75 -11.58 3.72 -4.16
CA ALA A 75 -12.65 4.10 -3.25
C ALA A 75 -12.12 4.35 -1.81
N LEU A 76 -11.22 3.49 -1.32
CA LEU A 76 -10.61 3.66 0.00
C LEU A 76 -9.78 4.95 0.08
N LEU A 77 -8.96 5.22 -0.93
CA LEU A 77 -8.11 6.42 -0.98
C LEU A 77 -8.91 7.72 -1.14
N LEU A 78 -10.14 7.64 -1.66
CA LEU A 78 -11.09 8.75 -1.69
C LEU A 78 -11.62 9.08 -0.29
N CYS A 79 -11.92 8.05 0.51
CA CYS A 79 -12.38 8.20 1.89
C CYS A 79 -11.24 8.61 2.86
N GLN A 80 -9.98 8.44 2.45
CA GLN A 80 -8.79 8.72 3.27
C GLN A 80 -7.87 9.74 2.57
N PRO A 81 -8.26 11.02 2.49
CA PRO A 81 -7.54 12.04 1.72
C PRO A 81 -6.13 12.34 2.27
N LYS A 82 -5.87 12.03 3.54
CA LYS A 82 -4.54 12.18 4.14
C LYS A 82 -3.50 11.23 3.55
N ILE A 83 -3.92 10.09 2.99
CA ILE A 83 -2.99 9.08 2.47
C ILE A 83 -2.44 9.58 1.14
N ARG A 84 -1.14 9.88 1.11
CA ARG A 84 -0.42 10.35 -0.07
C ARG A 84 0.64 9.37 -0.53
N ARG A 85 1.06 8.46 0.34
CA ARG A 85 2.15 7.52 0.10
C ARG A 85 1.60 6.11 0.27
N ILE A 86 1.78 5.25 -0.72
CA ILE A 86 1.22 3.90 -0.76
C ILE A 86 2.34 2.91 -1.10
N MET A 87 2.54 1.92 -0.25
CA MET A 87 3.44 0.78 -0.50
C MET A 87 2.61 -0.49 -0.62
N ILE A 88 2.85 -1.26 -1.67
CA ILE A 88 2.11 -2.48 -2.00
C ILE A 88 3.10 -3.63 -2.09
N PHE A 89 2.92 -4.66 -1.27
CA PHE A 89 3.76 -5.85 -1.24
C PHE A 89 2.99 -7.06 -1.74
N GLY A 90 3.50 -7.77 -2.74
CA GLY A 90 2.99 -9.08 -3.17
C GLY A 90 1.58 -9.08 -3.80
N ILE A 91 0.89 -7.95 -3.84
CA ILE A 91 -0.46 -7.81 -4.39
C ILE A 91 -0.38 -7.09 -5.73
N SER A 92 -1.02 -7.66 -6.75
CA SER A 92 -1.05 -7.06 -8.08
C SER A 92 -1.95 -5.82 -8.13
N GLY A 93 -1.57 -4.81 -8.92
CA GLY A 93 -2.38 -3.61 -9.12
C GLY A 93 -3.80 -3.90 -9.60
N LYS A 94 -3.97 -4.92 -10.46
CA LYS A 94 -5.30 -5.35 -10.96
C LYS A 94 -6.26 -5.70 -9.82
N ARG A 95 -5.78 -6.41 -8.80
CA ARG A 95 -6.57 -6.76 -7.61
C ARG A 95 -6.92 -5.57 -6.73
N LEU A 96 -6.18 -4.47 -6.87
CA LEU A 96 -6.41 -3.21 -6.14
C LEU A 96 -7.30 -2.25 -6.95
N GLY A 97 -7.89 -2.70 -8.06
CA GLY A 97 -8.63 -1.83 -8.98
C GLY A 97 -7.74 -0.80 -9.70
N LEU A 98 -6.41 -1.01 -9.73
CA LEU A 98 -5.47 -0.12 -10.39
C LEU A 98 -5.26 -0.55 -11.83
N HIS A 99 -5.54 0.34 -12.77
CA HIS A 99 -5.48 0.11 -14.21
C HIS A 99 -4.16 0.53 -14.86
N PHE A 100 -3.09 0.69 -14.08
CA PHE A 100 -1.77 1.04 -14.58
C PHE A 100 -0.74 -0.06 -14.28
N LEU A 101 0.27 -0.19 -15.14
CA LEU A 101 1.37 -1.12 -14.97
C LEU A 101 2.60 -0.40 -14.42
N VAL A 102 3.17 -0.94 -13.34
CA VAL A 102 4.35 -0.39 -12.68
C VAL A 102 5.33 -1.51 -12.38
N SER A 103 6.60 -1.23 -12.65
CA SER A 103 7.69 -2.12 -12.25
C SER A 103 7.89 -2.07 -10.73
N ASN A 104 8.11 -3.24 -10.12
CA ASN A 104 8.48 -3.31 -8.71
C ASN A 104 9.72 -2.45 -8.43
N TYR A 105 9.74 -1.84 -7.24
CA TYR A 105 10.80 -0.98 -6.73
C TYR A 105 11.00 0.35 -7.49
N ALA A 106 10.09 0.70 -8.39
CA ALA A 106 10.06 2.00 -9.05
C ALA A 106 8.86 2.81 -8.52
N PRO A 107 9.07 3.85 -7.70
CA PRO A 107 7.98 4.69 -7.24
C PRO A 107 7.39 5.48 -8.40
N ILE A 108 6.07 5.60 -8.44
CA ILE A 108 5.35 6.42 -9.42
C ILE A 108 4.36 7.34 -8.73
N VAL A 109 4.03 8.46 -9.36
CA VAL A 109 3.05 9.42 -8.85
C VAL A 109 1.83 9.41 -9.75
N VAL A 110 0.65 9.16 -9.18
CA VAL A 110 -0.65 9.20 -9.86
C VAL A 110 -1.62 9.94 -8.97
N ASN A 111 -2.27 10.98 -9.49
CA ASN A 111 -3.22 11.81 -8.74
C ASN A 111 -2.66 12.28 -7.39
N GLU A 112 -1.44 12.84 -7.42
CA GLU A 112 -0.71 13.34 -6.24
C GLU A 112 -0.41 12.28 -5.15
N LYS A 113 -0.63 11.00 -5.47
CA LYS A 113 -0.32 9.86 -4.61
C LYS A 113 0.87 9.09 -5.17
N THR A 114 1.83 8.81 -4.29
CA THR A 114 3.03 8.06 -4.63
C THR A 114 2.80 6.58 -4.35
N TYR A 115 2.88 5.75 -5.39
CA TYR A 115 2.75 4.30 -5.30
C TYR A 115 4.10 3.64 -5.44
N LEU A 116 4.37 2.65 -4.60
CA LEU A 116 5.54 1.79 -4.67
C LEU A 116 5.12 0.34 -4.58
N PHE A 117 5.28 -0.39 -5.68
CA PHE A 117 5.08 -1.83 -5.73
C PHE A 117 6.37 -2.55 -5.35
N ALA A 118 6.24 -3.66 -4.65
CA ALA A 118 7.34 -4.51 -4.25
C ALA A 118 6.91 -5.98 -4.31
N ASP A 119 7.89 -6.87 -4.39
CA ASP A 119 7.64 -8.30 -4.21
C ASP A 119 7.03 -8.59 -2.84
N ASP A 120 6.44 -9.79 -2.70
CA ASP A 120 5.91 -10.24 -1.41
C ASP A 120 6.98 -10.20 -0.31
N LEU A 121 6.54 -9.87 0.91
CA LEU A 121 7.43 -9.77 2.07
C LEU A 121 8.19 -11.07 2.33
N SER A 122 7.55 -12.24 2.11
CA SER A 122 8.21 -13.54 2.26
C SER A 122 9.34 -13.73 1.26
N VAL A 123 9.14 -13.32 -0.01
CA VAL A 123 10.16 -13.41 -1.06
C VAL A 123 11.37 -12.54 -0.72
N ILE A 124 11.13 -11.32 -0.24
CA ILE A 124 12.20 -10.40 0.17
C ILE A 124 12.97 -10.96 1.37
N GLN A 125 12.26 -11.54 2.34
CA GLN A 125 12.85 -12.15 3.53
C GLN A 125 13.67 -13.40 3.18
N SER A 126 13.15 -14.29 2.33
CA SER A 126 13.85 -15.50 1.89
C SER A 126 15.12 -15.18 1.11
N GLU A 127 15.10 -14.18 0.23
CA GLU A 127 16.31 -13.77 -0.51
C GLU A 127 17.39 -13.27 0.46
N LYS A 128 16.99 -12.44 1.44
CA LYS A 128 17.90 -11.93 2.48
C LYS A 128 18.49 -13.06 3.32
N ALA A 129 17.69 -14.07 3.68
CA ALA A 129 18.14 -15.25 4.40
C ALA A 129 19.12 -16.11 3.60
N ALA A 130 18.97 -16.16 2.27
CA ALA A 130 19.90 -16.82 1.35
C ALA A 130 21.21 -16.04 1.11
N GLY A 131 21.44 -14.94 1.83
CA GLY A 131 22.64 -14.12 1.70
C GLY A 131 22.64 -13.16 0.51
N ASN A 132 21.51 -13.06 -0.22
CA ASN A 132 21.36 -12.14 -1.34
C ASN A 132 20.44 -10.97 -0.92
N ALA A 133 21.01 -9.76 -0.81
CA ALA A 133 20.28 -8.58 -0.36
C ALA A 133 19.74 -7.72 -1.53
N ARG A 134 19.59 -8.27 -2.74
CA ARG A 134 19.23 -7.49 -3.92
C ARG A 134 17.85 -6.83 -3.81
N LYS A 135 16.79 -7.58 -3.48
CA LYS A 135 15.42 -7.04 -3.36
C LYS A 135 15.26 -6.17 -2.13
N ALA A 136 15.85 -6.55 -1.00
CA ALA A 136 15.86 -5.72 0.20
C ALA A 136 16.59 -4.38 -0.04
N GLY A 137 17.70 -4.41 -0.77
CA GLY A 137 18.43 -3.23 -1.20
C GLY A 137 17.64 -2.38 -2.19
N ALA A 138 16.99 -2.98 -3.18
CA ALA A 138 16.13 -2.29 -4.14
C ALA A 138 14.95 -1.59 -3.44
N LEU A 139 14.27 -2.28 -2.51
CA LEU A 139 13.23 -1.70 -1.67
C LEU A 139 13.75 -0.50 -0.89
N TRP A 140 14.92 -0.62 -0.27
CA TRP A 140 15.51 0.47 0.50
C TRP A 140 15.82 1.69 -0.35
N GLN A 141 16.36 1.50 -1.56
CA GLN A 141 16.62 2.62 -2.47
C GLN A 141 15.32 3.27 -2.94
N ALA A 142 14.29 2.48 -3.24
CA ALA A 142 12.98 3.00 -3.62
C ALA A 142 12.32 3.80 -2.49
N VAL A 143 12.37 3.29 -1.26
CA VAL A 143 11.90 3.98 -0.05
C VAL A 143 12.67 5.27 0.16
N LYS A 144 13.99 5.27 0.00
CA LYS A 144 14.79 6.49 0.09
C LYS A 144 14.43 7.52 -0.97
N ALA A 145 14.15 7.09 -2.20
CA ALA A 145 13.84 7.97 -3.31
C ALA A 145 12.46 8.65 -3.16
N ALA A 146 11.48 7.97 -2.55
CA ALA A 146 10.09 8.40 -2.57
C ALA A 146 9.42 8.60 -1.21
N PHE A 147 10.03 8.11 -0.11
CA PHE A 147 9.39 8.04 1.20
C PHE A 147 10.27 8.54 2.35
N LYS A 148 11.52 8.94 2.10
CA LYS A 148 12.34 9.55 3.13
C LYS A 148 11.75 10.91 3.49
N ASN A 149 11.41 11.11 4.77
CA ASN A 149 10.87 12.36 5.30
C ASN A 149 11.64 13.56 4.74
N THR A 150 10.91 14.46 4.09
CA THR A 150 11.26 15.88 4.09
C THR A 150 10.57 16.51 5.29
#